data_AF-A0A7K9I3E3-F1
#
_entry.id   AF-A0A7K9I3E3-F1
#
_cell.length_a   1.000
_cell.length_b   1.000
_cell.length_c   1.000
_cell.angle_alpha   90.00
_cell.angle_beta   90.00
_cell.angle_gamma   90.00
#
_symmetry.space_group_name_H-M   'P 1'
#
loop_
_entity.id
_entity.type
_entity.pdbx_description
1 polymer ?
#
loop_
_entity_poly.entity_id
_entity_poly.type
_entity_poly.pdbx_seq_one_letter_code
_entity_poly.pdbx_strand_id
1 'polypeptide(L)'
;KLVVENVEVLTQMRTSFDKPDQMAALFKRLSSVDSVLKRMTIIGVILSFRSLAQEALRDVLSYHIPFLVSSIEDFKDHIPRETDMKVAMNVYELSSAAGLPCEIDPALVVALSSQKS
;
A
#
# COMPACT_ATOMS: atom_id res chain seq x y z
N LYS A 1 -0.77 7.32 -15.91
CA LYS A 1 -0.82 7.13 -17.39
C LYS A 1 -2.10 6.40 -17.82
N LEU A 2 -2.29 5.10 -17.58
CA LEU A 2 -3.51 4.37 -18.02
C LEU A 2 -4.82 4.96 -17.46
N VAL A 3 -4.80 5.41 -16.20
CA VAL A 3 -5.94 6.12 -15.58
C VAL A 3 -6.24 7.44 -16.29
N VAL A 4 -5.22 8.18 -16.72
CA VAL A 4 -5.38 9.47 -17.41
C VAL A 4 -5.97 9.25 -18.81
N GLU A 5 -5.51 8.22 -19.52
CA GLU A 5 -6.03 7.82 -20.83
C GLU A 5 -7.51 7.44 -20.78
N ASN A 6 -7.98 6.88 -19.66
CA ASN A 6 -9.35 6.40 -19.47
C ASN A 6 -10.19 7.29 -18.53
N VAL A 7 -9.74 8.51 -18.23
CA VAL A 7 -10.26 9.34 -17.12
C VAL A 7 -11.76 9.62 -17.24
N GLU A 8 -12.24 9.93 -18.44
CA GLU A 8 -13.65 10.23 -18.69
C GLU A 8 -14.54 9.01 -18.47
N VAL A 9 -14.13 7.86 -19.02
CA VAL A 9 -14.87 6.60 -18.89
C VAL A 9 -14.90 6.15 -17.43
N LEU A 10 -13.76 6.18 -16.74
CA LEU A 10 -13.67 5.82 -15.32
C LEU A 10 -14.53 6.73 -14.43
N THR A 11 -14.59 8.03 -14.74
CA THR A 11 -15.44 8.98 -14.01
C THR A 11 -16.93 8.66 -14.20
N GLN A 12 -17.36 8.37 -15.44
CA GLN A 12 -18.75 7.97 -15.72
C GLN A 12 -19.13 6.64 -15.07
N MET A 13 -18.21 5.66 -15.08
CA MET A 13 -18.39 4.36 -14.42
C MET A 13 -18.55 4.54 -12.90
N ARG A 14 -17.76 5.43 -12.29
CA ARG A 14 -17.85 5.73 -10.86
C ARG A 14 -19.20 6.31 -10.44
N THR A 15 -19.88 7.09 -11.31
CA THR A 15 -21.19 7.69 -11.00
C THR A 15 -22.38 6.87 -11.48
N SER A 16 -22.15 5.88 -12.35
CA SER A 16 -23.21 5.05 -12.95
C SER A 16 -23.11 3.58 -12.52
N PHE A 17 -22.52 3.34 -11.34
CA PHE A 17 -22.28 1.99 -10.80
C PHE A 17 -23.57 1.21 -10.52
N ASP A 18 -24.69 1.91 -10.42
CA ASP A 18 -26.05 1.40 -10.17
C ASP A 18 -26.82 1.06 -11.46
N LYS A 19 -26.23 1.28 -12.64
CA LYS A 19 -26.88 1.06 -13.95
C LYS A 19 -26.13 0.00 -14.77
N PRO A 20 -26.51 -1.30 -14.66
CA PRO A 20 -25.76 -2.41 -15.25
C PRO A 20 -25.52 -2.29 -16.76
N ASP A 21 -26.54 -1.90 -17.53
CA ASP A 21 -26.43 -1.78 -18.99
C ASP A 21 -25.46 -0.67 -19.41
N GLN A 22 -25.52 0.47 -18.72
CA GLN A 22 -24.59 1.59 -18.95
C GLN A 22 -23.17 1.20 -18.53
N MET A 23 -23.02 0.51 -17.40
CA MET A 23 -21.74 0.04 -16.89
C MET A 23 -21.07 -0.95 -17.86
N ALA A 24 -21.83 -1.89 -18.44
CA ALA A 24 -21.34 -2.83 -19.44
C ALA A 24 -20.91 -2.13 -20.74
N ALA A 25 -21.65 -1.11 -21.18
CA ALA A 25 -21.27 -0.31 -22.34
C ALA A 25 -19.99 0.52 -22.09
N LEU A 26 -19.86 1.11 -20.90
CA LEU A 26 -18.67 1.87 -20.49
C LEU A 26 -17.44 0.98 -20.38
N PHE A 27 -17.57 -0.22 -19.82
CA PHE A 27 -16.46 -1.17 -19.73
C PHE A 27 -15.84 -1.50 -21.08
N LYS A 28 -16.66 -1.68 -22.13
CA LYS A 28 -16.17 -1.93 -23.50
C LYS A 28 -15.37 -0.77 -24.10
N ARG A 29 -15.46 0.44 -23.53
CA ARG A 29 -14.72 1.63 -23.97
C ARG A 29 -13.37 1.78 -23.28
N LEU A 30 -13.07 0.97 -22.26
CA LEU A 30 -11.78 0.99 -21.58
C LEU A 30 -10.68 0.43 -22.48
N SER A 31 -9.54 1.11 -22.54
CA SER A 31 -8.32 0.62 -23.18
C SER A 31 -7.39 -0.05 -22.17
N SER A 32 -6.53 -0.95 -22.65
CA SER A 32 -5.39 -1.47 -21.87
C SER A 32 -5.74 -2.16 -20.53
N VAL A 33 -6.93 -2.77 -20.42
CA VAL A 33 -7.40 -3.46 -19.21
C VAL A 33 -6.42 -4.53 -18.74
N ASP A 34 -5.92 -5.37 -19.65
CA ASP A 34 -4.92 -6.41 -19.34
C ASP A 34 -3.61 -5.82 -18.79
N SER A 35 -3.22 -4.63 -19.26
CA SER A 35 -2.03 -3.95 -18.76
C SER A 35 -2.21 -3.46 -17.32
N VAL A 36 -3.41 -3.02 -16.95
CA VAL A 36 -3.74 -2.65 -15.56
C VAL A 36 -3.63 -3.89 -14.67
N LEU A 37 -4.30 -4.98 -15.05
CA LEU A 37 -4.26 -6.24 -14.29
C LEU A 37 -2.84 -6.76 -14.14
N LYS A 38 -2.09 -6.87 -15.24
CA LYS A 38 -0.70 -7.34 -15.23
C LYS A 38 0.19 -6.51 -14.29
N ARG A 39 0.09 -5.18 -14.33
CA ARG A 39 0.91 -4.30 -13.48
C ARG A 39 0.52 -4.42 -12.02
N MET A 40 -0.77 -4.50 -11.70
CA MET A 40 -1.23 -4.69 -10.32
C MET A 40 -0.83 -6.07 -9.76
N THR A 41 -0.86 -7.12 -10.58
CA THR A 41 -0.35 -8.44 -10.18
C THR A 41 1.14 -8.39 -9.88
N ILE A 42 1.95 -7.74 -10.73
CA ILE A 42 3.40 -7.58 -10.47
C ILE A 42 3.64 -6.83 -9.16
N ILE A 43 2.92 -5.73 -8.91
CA ILE A 43 3.00 -4.99 -7.64
C ILE A 43 2.68 -5.93 -6.46
N GLY A 44 1.58 -6.69 -6.56
CA GLY A 44 1.20 -7.67 -5.55
C GLY A 44 2.29 -8.70 -5.26
N VAL A 45 2.92 -9.26 -6.30
CA VAL A 45 4.03 -10.23 -6.14
C VAL A 45 5.24 -9.62 -5.43
N ILE A 46 5.62 -8.39 -5.79
CA ILE A 46 6.71 -7.67 -5.12
C ILE A 46 6.40 -7.45 -3.64
N LEU A 47 5.16 -7.04 -3.33
CA LEU A 47 4.72 -6.85 -1.95
C LEU A 47 4.66 -8.16 -1.18
N SER A 48 4.23 -9.27 -1.78
CA SER A 48 4.28 -10.59 -1.15
C SER A 48 5.71 -11.02 -0.81
N PHE A 49 6.66 -10.80 -1.72
CA PHE A 49 8.07 -11.07 -1.44
C PHE A 49 8.58 -10.20 -0.28
N ARG A 50 8.22 -8.91 -0.26
CA ARG A 50 8.54 -8.00 0.84
C ARG A 50 7.95 -8.49 2.17
N SER A 51 6.70 -8.95 2.21
CA SER A 51 6.09 -9.50 3.43
C SER A 51 6.88 -10.68 3.97
N LEU A 52 7.25 -11.65 3.12
CA LEU A 52 8.08 -12.78 3.52
C LEU A 52 9.45 -12.34 4.08
N ALA A 53 10.07 -11.35 3.43
CA ALA A 53 11.34 -10.79 3.90
C ALA A 53 11.21 -10.07 5.26
N GLN A 54 10.13 -9.33 5.47
CA GLN A 54 9.86 -8.61 6.72
C GLN A 54 9.52 -9.56 7.87
N GLU A 55 8.74 -10.60 7.61
CA GLU A 55 8.45 -11.67 8.58
C GLU A 55 9.74 -12.37 9.02
N ALA A 56 10.58 -12.78 8.08
CA ALA A 56 11.87 -13.39 8.39
C ALA A 56 12.80 -12.43 9.16
N LEU A 57 12.82 -11.13 8.78
CA LEU A 57 13.60 -10.12 9.50
C LEU A 57 13.12 -9.96 10.95
N ARG A 58 11.79 -9.92 11.17
CA ARG A 58 11.19 -9.81 12.50
C ARG A 58 11.61 -10.96 13.39
N ASP A 59 11.55 -12.19 12.89
CA ASP A 59 11.93 -13.39 13.66
C ASP A 59 13.41 -13.32 14.09
N VAL A 60 14.30 -12.95 13.16
CA VAL A 60 15.74 -12.79 13.43
C VAL A 60 15.97 -11.70 14.48
N LEU A 61 15.35 -10.52 14.32
CA LEU A 61 15.56 -9.41 15.26
C LEU A 61 14.94 -9.68 16.63
N SER A 62 13.79 -10.35 16.69
CA SER A 62 13.16 -10.73 17.96
C SER A 62 14.04 -11.69 18.75
N TYR A 63 14.78 -12.56 18.07
CA TYR A 63 15.77 -13.44 18.71
C TYR A 63 17.03 -12.68 19.15
N HIS A 64 17.59 -11.82 18.30
CA HIS A 64 18.89 -11.18 18.55
C HIS A 64 18.81 -9.95 19.47
N ILE A 65 17.73 -9.17 19.40
CA ILE A 65 17.56 -7.90 20.14
C ILE A 65 16.16 -7.80 20.78
N PRO A 66 15.76 -8.78 21.61
CA PRO A 66 14.38 -8.91 22.12
C PRO A 66 13.89 -7.66 22.88
N PHE A 67 14.76 -7.04 23.70
CA PHE A 67 14.38 -5.86 24.47
C PHE A 67 14.13 -4.62 23.60
N LEU A 68 14.87 -4.47 22.49
CA LEU A 68 14.66 -3.38 21.54
C LEU A 68 13.35 -3.62 20.76
N VAL A 69 13.14 -4.84 20.25
CA VAL A 69 11.91 -5.17 19.50
C VAL A 69 10.68 -4.99 20.38
N SER A 70 10.70 -5.47 21.62
CA SER A 70 9.59 -5.29 22.56
C SER A 70 9.28 -3.81 22.83
N SER A 71 10.30 -2.96 22.93
CA SER A 71 10.10 -1.50 23.10
C SER A 71 9.51 -0.86 21.84
N ILE A 72 9.93 -1.30 20.64
CA ILE A 72 9.39 -0.81 19.37
C ILE A 72 7.94 -1.26 19.18
N GLU A 73 7.62 -2.51 19.51
CA GLU A 73 6.25 -3.04 19.49
C GLU A 73 5.32 -2.23 20.41
N ASP A 74 5.72 -2.06 21.67
CA ASP A 74 4.95 -1.26 22.65
C ASP A 74 4.74 0.18 22.16
N PHE A 75 5.80 0.81 21.64
CA PHE A 75 5.73 2.18 21.14
C PHE A 75 4.80 2.31 19.92
N LYS A 76 4.82 1.33 19.01
CA LYS A 76 3.96 1.31 17.81
C LYS A 76 2.49 1.10 18.18
N ASP A 77 2.19 0.18 19.10
CA ASP A 77 0.81 -0.23 19.40
C ASP A 77 0.06 0.82 20.24
N HIS A 78 0.78 1.72 20.91
CA HIS A 78 0.21 2.77 21.75
C HIS A 78 0.27 4.19 21.15
N ILE A 79 0.46 4.33 19.82
CA ILE A 79 0.37 5.64 19.16
C ILE A 79 -1.08 6.17 19.28
N PRO A 80 -1.31 7.37 19.84
CA PRO A 80 -2.64 7.96 19.89
C PRO A 80 -3.24 8.18 18.50
N ARG A 81 -4.56 7.97 18.34
CA ARG A 81 -5.23 8.12 17.03
C ARG A 81 -5.23 9.56 16.52
N GLU A 82 -5.19 10.53 17.42
CA GLU A 82 -5.03 11.95 17.11
C GLU A 82 -3.60 12.36 16.71
N THR A 83 -2.64 11.42 16.70
CA THR A 83 -1.26 11.71 16.31
C THR A 83 -1.21 12.18 14.85
N ASP A 84 -0.47 13.27 14.62
CA ASP A 84 -0.22 13.79 13.28
C ASP A 84 0.35 12.69 12.37
N MET A 85 -0.19 12.58 11.14
CA MET A 85 0.19 11.53 10.19
C MET A 85 1.70 11.52 9.90
N LYS A 86 2.35 12.69 9.85
CA LYS A 86 3.79 12.77 9.60
C LYS A 86 4.58 12.21 10.78
N VAL A 87 4.11 12.44 12.01
CA VAL A 87 4.71 11.87 13.21
C VAL A 87 4.50 10.36 13.26
N ALA A 88 3.28 9.89 12.96
CA ALA A 88 2.97 8.46 12.90
C ALA A 88 3.82 7.72 11.86
N MET A 89 4.10 8.34 10.70
CA MET A 89 4.99 7.75 9.67
C MET A 89 6.40 7.50 10.18
N ASN A 90 6.96 8.35 11.06
CA ASN A 90 8.28 8.10 11.65
C ASN A 90 8.28 6.84 12.53
N VAL A 91 7.18 6.61 13.26
CA VAL A 91 7.04 5.40 14.08
C VAL A 91 6.88 4.17 13.20
N TYR A 92 6.13 4.27 12.10
CA TYR A 92 6.02 3.18 11.13
C TYR A 92 7.33 2.90 10.41
N GLU A 93 8.13 3.92 10.11
CA GLU A 93 9.47 3.75 9.54
C GLU A 93 10.35 2.93 10.50
N LEU A 94 10.43 3.34 11.77
CA LEU A 94 11.14 2.58 12.82
C LEU A 94 10.62 1.14 12.95
N SER A 95 9.30 0.98 12.99
CA SER A 95 8.65 -0.32 13.15
C SER A 95 8.94 -1.26 11.98
N SER A 96 8.83 -0.76 10.74
CA SER A 96 9.08 -1.54 9.53
C SER A 96 10.56 -1.92 9.36
N ALA A 97 11.48 -1.13 9.94
CA ALA A 97 12.89 -1.49 10.00
C ALA A 97 13.17 -2.64 10.98
N ALA A 98 12.29 -2.86 11.95
CA ALA A 98 12.32 -3.99 12.88
C ALA A 98 11.54 -5.22 12.38
N GLY A 99 11.06 -5.23 11.14
CA GLY A 99 10.25 -6.33 10.61
C GLY A 99 8.76 -6.27 10.99
N LEU A 100 8.32 -5.23 11.72
CA LEU A 100 6.93 -5.16 12.16
C LEU A 100 6.00 -4.76 11.00
N PRO A 101 4.84 -5.41 10.86
CA PRO A 101 3.84 -5.01 9.88
C PRO A 101 3.23 -3.66 10.26
N CYS A 102 3.12 -2.76 9.29
CA CYS A 102 2.49 -1.44 9.43
C CYS A 102 1.25 -1.36 8.54
N GLU A 103 0.18 -0.71 9.04
CA GLU A 103 -1.04 -0.48 8.25
C GLU A 103 -0.78 0.37 7.01
N ILE A 104 0.15 1.32 7.11
CA ILE A 104 0.65 2.14 6.02
C ILE A 104 2.13 1.83 5.87
N ASP A 105 2.54 1.37 4.69
CA ASP A 105 3.94 1.08 4.39
C ASP A 105 4.72 2.39 4.14
N PRO A 106 5.64 2.78 5.04
CA PRO A 106 6.36 4.05 4.93
C PRO A 106 7.29 4.08 3.71
N ALA A 107 7.91 2.95 3.36
CA ALA A 107 8.80 2.86 2.20
C ALA A 107 8.02 3.00 0.89
N LEU A 108 6.81 2.43 0.82
CA LEU A 108 5.92 2.59 -0.33
C LEU A 108 5.44 4.04 -0.47
N VAL A 109 5.08 4.71 0.64
CA VAL A 109 4.69 6.13 0.64
C VAL A 109 5.82 7.00 0.10
N VAL A 110 7.06 6.79 0.55
CA VAL A 110 8.22 7.54 0.08
C VAL A 110 8.43 7.31 -1.42
N ALA A 111 8.43 6.05 -1.87
CA ALA A 111 8.62 5.70 -3.27
C ALA A 111 7.55 6.32 -4.19
N LEU A 112 6.28 6.30 -3.79
CA LEU A 112 5.18 6.88 -4.57
C LEU A 112 5.16 8.41 -4.53
N SER A 113 5.66 9.03 -3.46
CA SER A 113 5.76 10.49 -3.34
C SER A 113 6.73 11.09 -4.35
N SER A 114 7.78 10.35 -4.73
CA SER A 114 8.71 10.72 -5.81
C SER A 114 8.12 10.55 -7.22
N GLN A 115 6.98 9.87 -7.35
CA GLN A 115 6.33 9.57 -8.64
C GLN A 115 5.18 10.55 -8.97
N LYS A 116 5.15 11.74 -8.34
CA LYS A 116 4.19 12.79 -8.72
C LYS A 116 4.36 13.13 -10.20
N SER A 117 3.32 12.81 -10.98
CA SER A 117 3.20 13.07 -12.42
C SER A 117 2.35 14.29 -12.69
#